data_AF-A0AA38NWZ4-F1
#
_entry.id   AF-A0AA38NWZ4-F1
#
_cell.length_a   1.000
_cell.length_b   1.000
_cell.length_c   1.000
_cell.angle_alpha   90.00
_cell.angle_beta   90.00
_cell.angle_gamma   90.00
#
_symmetry.space_group_name_H-M   'P 1'
#
loop_
_entity.id
_entity.type
_entity.pdbx_description
1 polymer ?
#
loop_
_entity_poly.entity_id
_entity_poly.type
_entity_poly.pdbx_seq_one_letter_code
_entity_poly.pdbx_strand_id
1 'polypeptide(L)'
;KVIDDMEQILARDPCRRFTFGTTIENRTTRLWFLSRAPLLRSASFDFMTDRLPLVHLFLSLAFSSLQDLGWDTTMSLSHVDSSSRRQYNINVDAHQFATMGAVWCSGHTMQFRLC
;
A
#
# COMPACT_ATOMS: atom_id res chain seq x y z
N LYS A 1 0.22 -16.07 4.63
CA LYS A 1 -0.11 -15.77 3.22
C LYS A 1 -0.63 -14.34 3.03
N VAL A 2 -1.86 -13.99 3.44
CA VAL A 2 -2.37 -12.61 3.19
C VAL A 2 -1.50 -11.50 3.79
N ILE A 3 -0.98 -11.69 5.00
CA ILE A 3 -0.11 -10.71 5.67
C ILE A 3 1.22 -10.60 4.93
N ASP A 4 1.89 -11.72 4.65
CA ASP A 4 3.16 -11.76 3.91
C ASP A 4 3.04 -11.10 2.52
N ASP A 5 1.92 -11.34 1.81
CA ASP A 5 1.64 -10.73 0.51
C ASP A 5 1.48 -9.19 0.66
N MET A 6 0.77 -8.74 1.69
CA MET A 6 0.58 -7.31 1.99
C MET A 6 1.90 -6.64 2.39
N GLU A 7 2.73 -7.29 3.21
CA GLU A 7 4.07 -6.82 3.57
C GLU A 7 4.95 -6.70 2.34
N GLN A 8 4.92 -7.70 1.45
CA GLN A 8 5.68 -7.67 0.21
C GLN A 8 5.24 -6.53 -0.72
N ILE A 9 3.93 -6.22 -0.77
CA ILE A 9 3.43 -5.06 -1.51
C ILE A 9 4.02 -3.76 -0.94
N LEU A 10 3.96 -3.56 0.38
CA LEU A 10 4.49 -2.36 1.04
C LEU A 10 6.01 -2.24 0.94
N ALA A 11 6.73 -3.36 0.92
CA ALA A 11 8.18 -3.40 0.78
C ALA A 11 8.64 -3.10 -0.65
N ARG A 12 7.88 -3.53 -1.67
CA ARG A 12 8.25 -3.35 -3.07
C ARG A 12 7.85 -1.99 -3.64
N ASP A 13 6.78 -1.40 -3.11
CA ASP A 13 6.26 -0.13 -3.59
C ASP A 13 6.23 0.93 -2.47
N PRO A 14 7.21 1.84 -2.43
CA PRO A 14 7.24 2.91 -1.44
C PRO A 14 6.10 3.92 -1.61
N CYS A 15 5.41 3.96 -2.76
CA CYS A 15 4.24 4.80 -2.97
C CYS A 15 3.00 4.27 -2.23
N ARG A 16 3.06 3.05 -1.69
CA ARG A 16 2.00 2.46 -0.87
C ARG A 16 2.25 2.75 0.62
N ARG A 17 1.37 3.56 1.23
CA ARG A 17 1.38 3.89 2.67
C ARG A 17 0.74 2.79 3.53
N PHE A 18 -0.32 2.18 3.01
CA PHE A 18 -1.03 1.07 3.61
C PHE A 18 -1.75 0.25 2.53
N THR A 19 -2.17 -0.96 2.85
CA THR A 19 -2.92 -1.85 1.96
C THR A 19 -4.00 -2.59 2.73
N PHE A 20 -5.05 -2.98 2.02
CA PHE A 20 -6.11 -3.83 2.53
C PHE A 20 -5.96 -5.26 1.99
N GLY A 21 -6.42 -6.23 2.77
CA GLY A 21 -6.48 -7.62 2.37
C GLY A 21 -7.74 -8.27 2.93
N THR A 22 -8.27 -9.27 2.24
CA THR A 22 -9.46 -9.99 2.69
C THR A 22 -9.20 -11.47 2.69
N THR A 23 -9.63 -12.16 3.74
CA THR A 23 -9.62 -13.61 3.81
C THR A 23 -11.05 -14.11 3.87
N ILE A 24 -11.38 -15.06 2.99
CA ILE A 24 -12.64 -15.79 3.00
C ILE A 24 -12.31 -17.24 3.27
N GLU A 25 -12.76 -17.75 4.41
CA GLU A 25 -12.56 -19.14 4.81
C GLU A 25 -13.94 -19.75 5.08
N ASN A 26 -14.34 -20.71 4.24
CA ASN A 26 -15.69 -21.26 4.19
C ASN A 26 -16.76 -20.18 4.00
N ARG A 27 -17.39 -19.74 5.10
CA ARG A 27 -18.41 -18.67 5.14
C ARG A 27 -17.96 -17.41 5.84
N THR A 28 -16.76 -17.46 6.43
CA THR A 28 -16.28 -16.42 7.33
C THR A 28 -15.35 -15.49 6.56
N THR A 29 -15.71 -14.21 6.54
CA THR A 29 -14.88 -13.16 5.94
C THR A 29 -14.22 -12.32 7.03
N ARG A 30 -12.97 -11.92 6.80
CA ARG A 30 -12.24 -10.91 7.60
C ARG A 30 -11.55 -9.91 6.69
N LEU A 31 -11.56 -8.65 7.10
CA LEU A 31 -10.77 -7.57 6.52
C LEU A 31 -9.50 -7.37 7.33
N TRP A 32 -8.40 -7.18 6.62
CA TRP A 32 -7.07 -6.87 7.12
C TRP A 32 -6.67 -5.49 6.61
N PHE A 33 -6.08 -4.69 7.49
CA PHE A 33 -5.46 -3.42 7.17
C PHE A 33 -4.00 -3.51 7.61
N LEU A 34 -3.06 -3.26 6.70
CA LEU A 34 -1.64 -3.20 7.02
C LEU A 34 -1.10 -1.85 6.60
N SER A 35 -0.38 -1.21 7.51
CA SER A 35 0.47 -0.07 7.22
C SER A 35 1.90 -0.37 7.70
N ARG A 36 2.85 0.54 7.47
CA ARG A 36 4.24 0.38 7.93
C ARG A 36 4.41 0.36 9.46
N ALA A 37 3.35 0.66 10.23
CA ALA A 37 3.39 0.60 11.69
C ALA A 37 2.37 -0.43 12.25
N PRO A 38 1.04 -0.20 12.21
CA PRO A 38 0.09 -1.23 12.65
C PRO A 38 -0.38 -2.20 11.55
N LEU A 39 -0.61 -3.45 11.98
CA LEU A 39 -1.47 -4.44 11.33
C LEU A 39 -2.77 -4.56 12.14
N LEU A 40 -3.91 -4.33 11.50
CA LEU A 40 -5.23 -4.41 12.10
C LEU A 40 -6.10 -5.44 11.37
N ARG A 41 -7.07 -6.00 12.08
CA ARG A 41 -8.01 -6.98 11.55
C ARG A 41 -9.41 -6.68 12.07
N SER A 42 -10.40 -6.78 11.19
CA SER A 42 -11.82 -6.67 11.58
C SER A 42 -12.29 -7.87 12.40
N ALA A 43 -13.43 -7.72 13.07
CA ALA A 43 -14.21 -8.88 13.47
C ALA A 43 -14.59 -9.71 12.23
N SER A 44 -14.69 -11.02 12.41
CA SER A 44 -15.20 -11.90 11.35
C SER A 44 -16.71 -11.80 11.21
N PHE A 45 -17.20 -11.92 9.98
CA PHE A 45 -18.64 -12.00 9.70
C PHE A 45 -18.96 -13.12 8.71
N ASP A 46 -20.17 -13.66 8.80
CA ASP A 46 -20.68 -14.67 7.86
C ASP A 46 -21.31 -13.97 6.65
N PHE A 47 -20.66 -14.09 5.49
CA PHE A 47 -21.13 -13.41 4.28
C PHE A 47 -22.40 -14.03 3.68
N MET A 48 -22.76 -15.27 4.05
CA MET A 48 -23.99 -15.92 3.59
C MET A 48 -25.20 -15.43 4.36
N THR A 49 -25.01 -15.16 5.65
CA THR A 49 -26.04 -14.64 6.54
C THR A 49 -26.19 -13.13 6.37
N ASP A 50 -25.07 -12.40 6.34
CA ASP A 50 -25.04 -10.95 6.13
C ASP A 50 -24.14 -10.56 4.95
N ARG A 51 -24.78 -10.33 3.79
CA ARG A 51 -24.11 -10.04 2.52
C ARG A 51 -23.69 -8.57 2.39
N LEU A 52 -24.40 -7.68 3.08
CA LEU A 52 -24.24 -6.23 2.89
C LEU A 52 -22.83 -5.75 3.23
N PRO A 53 -22.18 -6.18 4.33
CA PRO A 53 -20.81 -5.79 4.65
C PRO A 53 -19.82 -6.18 3.56
N LEU A 54 -19.99 -7.35 2.94
CA LEU A 54 -19.10 -7.81 1.87
C LEU A 54 -19.27 -6.94 0.62
N VAL A 55 -20.52 -6.67 0.23
CA VAL A 55 -20.82 -5.81 -0.93
C VAL A 55 -20.30 -4.40 -0.70
N HIS A 56 -20.58 -3.82 0.47
CA HIS A 56 -20.08 -2.48 0.83
C HIS A 56 -18.56 -2.43 0.87
N LEU A 57 -17.89 -3.47 1.34
CA LEU A 57 -16.43 -3.54 1.34
C LEU A 57 -15.88 -3.46 -0.09
N PHE A 58 -16.36 -4.30 -1.01
CA PHE A 58 -15.87 -4.30 -2.39
C PHE A 58 -16.24 -3.02 -3.14
N LEU A 59 -17.43 -2.46 -2.93
CA LEU A 59 -17.80 -1.17 -3.50
C LEU A 59 -16.93 -0.04 -2.95
N SER A 60 -16.68 -0.01 -1.64
CA SER A 60 -15.80 0.99 -1.04
C SER A 60 -14.40 0.90 -1.64
N LEU A 61 -13.85 -0.29 -1.81
CA LEU A 61 -12.53 -0.47 -2.44
C LEU A 61 -12.52 -0.11 -3.93
N ALA A 62 -13.58 -0.43 -4.68
CA ALA A 62 -13.66 -0.14 -6.11
C ALA A 62 -13.80 1.36 -6.42
N PHE A 63 -14.50 2.09 -5.55
CA PHE A 63 -14.82 3.52 -5.75
C PHE A 63 -14.03 4.47 -4.84
N SER A 64 -13.13 3.96 -4.01
CA SER A 64 -12.26 4.80 -3.17
C SER A 64 -11.26 5.58 -3.99
N SER A 65 -10.88 6.76 -3.49
CA SER A 65 -9.78 7.53 -4.05
C SER A 65 -8.46 6.77 -3.91
N LEU A 66 -7.45 7.14 -4.69
CA LEU A 66 -6.11 6.55 -4.55
C LEU A 66 -5.55 6.76 -3.13
N GLN A 67 -5.79 7.93 -2.52
CA GLN A 67 -5.38 8.22 -1.15
C GLN A 67 -6.06 7.30 -0.13
N ASP A 68 -7.37 7.08 -0.27
CA ASP A 68 -8.12 6.19 0.63
C ASP A 68 -7.73 4.71 0.45
N LEU A 69 -7.23 4.33 -0.74
CA LEU A 69 -6.61 3.03 -1.00
C LEU A 69 -5.15 2.93 -0.53
N GLY A 70 -4.63 3.99 0.10
CA GLY A 70 -3.30 4.02 0.69
C GLY A 70 -2.18 4.33 -0.29
N TRP A 71 -2.49 4.91 -1.45
CA TRP A 71 -1.46 5.49 -2.32
C TRP A 71 -1.05 6.88 -1.85
N ASP A 72 0.25 7.14 -1.93
CA ASP A 72 0.80 8.48 -1.77
C ASP A 72 0.75 9.23 -3.11
N THR A 73 -0.16 10.19 -3.24
CA THR A 73 -0.29 11.01 -4.45
C THR A 73 0.83 12.03 -4.63
N THR A 74 1.66 12.23 -3.60
CA THR A 74 2.85 13.11 -3.68
C THR A 74 4.06 12.38 -4.26
N MET A 75 4.01 11.05 -4.33
CA MET A 75 5.11 10.21 -4.79
C MET A 75 4.74 9.52 -6.09
N SER A 76 5.64 9.55 -7.07
CA SER A 76 5.44 8.86 -8.36
C SER A 76 6.72 8.19 -8.84
N LEU A 77 6.59 7.00 -9.43
CA LEU A 77 7.69 6.33 -10.12
C LEU A 77 8.14 7.19 -11.30
N SER A 78 9.42 7.60 -11.31
CA SER A 78 9.98 8.45 -12.35
C SER A 78 10.68 7.64 -13.44
N HIS A 79 11.52 6.68 -13.04
CA HIS A 79 12.33 5.89 -13.96
C HIS A 79 12.65 4.51 -13.36
N VAL A 80 12.79 3.53 -14.25
CA VAL A 80 13.38 2.23 -13.93
C VAL A 80 14.68 2.15 -14.70
N ASP A 81 15.81 2.16 -14.01
CA ASP A 81 17.10 2.08 -14.68
C ASP A 81 17.36 0.70 -15.31
N SER A 82 18.41 0.60 -16.13
CA SER A 82 18.81 -0.65 -16.78
C SER A 82 19.19 -1.77 -15.79
N SER A 83 19.43 -1.42 -14.52
CA SER A 83 19.65 -2.35 -13.41
C SER A 83 18.37 -2.68 -12.62
N SER A 84 17.20 -2.32 -13.16
CA SER A 84 15.88 -2.48 -12.53
C SER A 84 15.69 -1.73 -11.21
N ARG A 85 16.51 -0.70 -10.93
CA ARG A 85 16.30 0.16 -9.77
C ARG A 85 15.25 1.20 -10.10
N ARG A 86 14.25 1.30 -9.21
CA ARG A 86 13.17 2.28 -9.31
C ARG A 86 13.61 3.59 -8.66
N GLN A 87 13.49 4.68 -9.39
CA GLN A 87 13.61 6.04 -8.87
C GLN A 87 12.22 6.66 -8.75
N TYR A 88 12.05 7.49 -7.72
CA TYR A 88 10.79 8.12 -7.42
C TYR A 88 10.97 9.62 -7.29
N ASN A 89 9.98 10.35 -7.80
CA ASN A 89 9.80 11.77 -7.55
C ASN A 89 8.88 11.93 -6.35
N ILE A 90 9.23 12.84 -5.45
CA ILE A 90 8.48 13.16 -4.24
C ILE A 90 8.23 14.67 -4.26
N ASN A 91 6.96 15.04 -4.27
CA ASN A 91 6.53 16.44 -4.24
C ASN A 91 6.25 16.83 -2.78
N VAL A 92 7.03 17.75 -2.24
CA VAL A 92 6.82 18.31 -0.91
C VAL A 92 6.65 19.81 -1.07
N ASP A 93 5.44 20.30 -0.84
CA ASP A 93 5.05 21.70 -1.05
C ASP A 93 5.40 22.18 -2.47
N ALA A 94 6.25 23.20 -2.59
CA ALA A 94 6.71 23.75 -3.87
C ALA A 94 7.99 23.08 -4.41
N HIS A 95 8.49 22.05 -3.73
CA HIS A 95 9.76 21.39 -4.06
C HIS A 95 9.55 19.96 -4.54
N GLN A 96 10.31 19.57 -5.56
CA GLN A 96 10.35 18.21 -6.05
C GLN A 96 11.73 17.60 -5.75
N PHE A 97 11.69 16.42 -5.13
CA PHE A 97 12.87 15.64 -4.79
C PHE A 97 12.89 14.36 -5.63
N ALA A 98 14.07 13.91 -6.02
CA ALA A 98 14.25 12.61 -6.67
C ALA A 98 15.13 11.70 -5.84
N THR A 99 14.76 10.43 -5.74
CA THR A 99 15.60 9.41 -5.10
C THR A 99 16.78 9.07 -6.02
N MET A 100 18.00 9.04 -5.49
CA MET A 100 19.21 8.76 -6.29
C MET A 100 19.42 7.26 -6.61
N GLY A 101 18.66 6.35 -5.99
CA GLY A 101 18.76 4.90 -6.17
C GLY A 101 17.73 4.14 -5.34
N ALA A 102 17.62 2.82 -5.56
CA ALA A 102 16.57 1.99 -4.96
C ALA A 102 16.51 2.11 -3.43
N VAL A 103 15.32 2.44 -2.93
CA VAL A 103 14.97 2.46 -1.50
C VAL A 103 14.95 1.02 -0.99
N TRP A 104 16.12 0.51 -0.58
CA TRP A 104 16.22 -0.70 0.23
C TRP A 104 16.46 -0.26 1.68
N CYS A 105 15.46 -0.42 2.54
CA CYS A 105 15.63 -0.22 3.98
C CYS A 105 16.44 -1.39 4.57
N SER A 106 17.75 -1.33 4.40
CA SER A 106 18.74 -2.05 5.21
C SER A 106 19.65 -1.00 5.85
N GLY A 107 19.25 -0.50 7.03
CA GLY A 107 20.13 0.21 7.97
C GLY A 107 20.80 1.52 7.54
N HIS A 108 20.68 2.00 6.31
CA HIS A 108 21.36 3.21 5.84
C HIS A 108 20.41 4.27 5.28
N THR A 109 20.66 5.50 5.72
CA THR A 109 19.94 6.75 5.47
C THR A 109 19.57 6.98 4.01
N MET A 110 18.31 7.36 3.76
CA MET A 110 17.84 7.81 2.45
C MET A 110 18.57 9.10 2.03
N GLN A 111 19.26 9.08 0.88
CA GLN A 111 19.82 10.28 0.26
C GLN A 111 18.90 10.78 -0.85
N PHE A 112 18.43 12.00 -0.70
CA PHE A 112 17.60 12.72 -1.68
C PHE A 112 18.46 13.75 -2.41
N ARG A 113 18.23 13.92 -3.72
CA ARG A 113 18.79 15.02 -4.50
C ARG A 113 17.68 16.02 -4.81
N LEU A 114 17.94 17.30 -4.56
CA LEU A 114 17.09 18.39 -5.01
C LEU A 114 17.25 18.52 -6.53
N CYS A 115 16.13 18.57 -7.25
CA CYS A 115 16.12 18.80 -8.69
C CYS A 115 16.45 20.26 -9.04
#